data_AF-A0A4R5MDZ6-F1
#
_entry.id   AF-A0A4R5MDZ6-F1
#
_cell.length_a   1.000
_cell.length_b   1.000
_cell.length_c   1.000
_cell.angle_alpha   90.00
_cell.angle_beta   90.00
_cell.angle_gamma   90.00
#
_symmetry.space_group_name_H-M   'P 1'
#
loop_
_entity.id
_entity.type
_entity.pdbx_description
1 polymer ?
#
loop_
_entity_poly.entity_id
_entity_poly.type
_entity_poly.pdbx_seq_one_letter_code
_entity_poly.pdbx_strand_id
1 'polypeptide(L)'
;MKKNKNSSTKLALAVAIATVAASSSTAFAVSTCDTMPTKQQRSDCWSNIMSSEMEQAEEYEIAVFGTRRVPEAVKQQVRTKRENIALDADRQCPKASGGYPDTACYIDHIQKFKDFTYQKTSKYGVPDMRLN
;
A
#
# COMPACT_ATOMS: atom_id res chain seq x y z
N MET A 1 -10.44 6.80 -62.48
CA MET A 1 -8.99 7.01 -62.34
C MET A 1 -8.71 8.43 -61.85
N LYS A 2 -8.22 8.61 -60.62
CA LYS A 2 -7.50 9.80 -60.13
C LYS A 2 -6.68 9.38 -58.91
N LYS A 3 -5.35 9.30 -59.05
CA LYS A 3 -4.37 9.23 -57.96
C LYS A 3 -4.09 10.68 -57.50
N ASN A 4 -3.88 10.95 -56.20
CA ASN A 4 -2.55 11.15 -55.59
C ASN A 4 -2.59 11.83 -54.20
N LYS A 5 -1.78 11.26 -53.30
CA LYS A 5 -0.81 11.85 -52.36
C LYS A 5 -1.20 12.61 -51.07
N ASN A 6 -0.47 12.17 -50.03
CA ASN A 6 -0.06 12.83 -48.77
C ASN A 6 -1.15 12.90 -47.69
N SER A 7 -0.89 12.67 -46.41
CA SER A 7 0.38 12.78 -45.69
C SER A 7 0.35 11.90 -44.44
N SER A 8 1.48 11.22 -44.17
CA SER A 8 1.77 10.59 -42.90
C SER A 8 1.95 11.64 -41.80
N THR A 9 1.23 11.48 -40.68
CA THR A 9 1.64 11.89 -39.33
C THR A 9 0.63 11.26 -38.38
N LYS A 10 0.85 10.05 -37.86
CA LYS A 10 1.57 9.83 -36.60
C LYS A 10 1.35 10.98 -35.61
N LEU A 11 0.16 11.08 -35.01
CA LEU A 11 0.06 11.60 -33.65
C LEU A 11 0.30 10.43 -32.71
N ALA A 12 1.59 10.20 -32.49
CA ALA A 12 2.06 9.47 -31.33
C ALA A 12 2.04 10.42 -30.12
N LEU A 13 1.77 9.82 -28.98
CA LEU A 13 2.37 10.16 -27.69
C LEU A 13 1.90 11.45 -27.01
N ALA A 14 1.05 11.27 -26.00
CA ALA A 14 1.36 11.73 -24.65
C ALA A 14 0.55 10.90 -23.64
N VAL A 15 0.81 9.60 -23.55
CA VAL A 15 0.50 8.87 -22.33
C VAL A 15 1.59 9.27 -21.34
N ALA A 16 1.32 10.29 -20.53
CA ALA A 16 2.16 10.59 -19.38
C ALA A 16 1.92 9.47 -18.36
N ILE A 17 2.65 8.37 -18.51
CA ILE A 17 2.77 7.37 -17.46
C ILE A 17 3.63 8.04 -16.39
N ALA A 18 2.98 8.60 -15.36
CA ALA A 18 3.66 8.93 -14.13
C ALA A 18 4.10 7.61 -13.48
N THR A 19 5.29 7.11 -13.85
CA THR A 19 5.97 6.05 -13.10
C THR A 19 6.46 6.66 -11.80
N VAL A 20 5.58 6.73 -10.81
CA VAL A 20 6.01 6.88 -9.42
C VAL A 20 6.30 5.47 -8.92
N ALA A 21 7.51 5.00 -9.20
CA ALA A 21 8.10 3.93 -8.40
C ALA A 21 8.38 4.52 -7.02
N ALA A 22 7.34 4.55 -6.18
CA ALA A 22 7.40 5.11 -4.85
C ALA A 22 7.84 4.02 -3.87
N SER A 23 9.14 3.71 -3.87
CA SER A 23 9.81 3.15 -2.68
C SER A 23 9.96 4.28 -1.64
N SER A 24 8.87 4.98 -1.35
CA SER A 24 8.85 6.06 -0.38
C SER A 24 8.38 5.48 0.93
N SER A 25 9.24 5.53 1.95
CA SER A 25 8.85 5.29 3.33
C SER A 25 7.51 5.98 3.60
N THR A 26 6.54 5.25 4.14
CA THR A 26 5.13 5.67 4.30
C THR A 26 4.93 7.09 4.81
N ALA A 27 5.77 7.54 5.74
CA ALA A 27 5.73 8.90 6.27
C ALA A 27 5.92 10.00 5.20
N PHE A 28 6.82 9.80 4.22
CA PHE A 28 7.04 10.76 3.14
C PHE A 28 5.89 10.74 2.14
N ALA A 29 5.36 9.55 1.84
CA ALA A 29 4.24 9.36 0.94
C ALA A 29 2.96 10.03 1.47
N VAL A 30 2.66 9.81 2.77
CA VAL A 30 1.56 10.43 3.52
C VAL A 30 1.63 11.97 3.43
N SER A 31 2.79 12.55 3.78
CA SER A 31 2.96 14.00 3.74
C SER A 31 2.82 14.59 2.32
N THR A 32 3.20 13.83 1.30
CA THR A 32 3.08 14.26 -0.10
C THR A 32 1.62 14.28 -0.55
N CYS A 33 0.81 13.27 -0.21
CA CYS A 33 -0.60 13.23 -0.58
C CYS A 33 -1.40 14.40 0.00
N ASP A 34 -1.13 14.81 1.25
CA ASP A 34 -1.83 15.94 1.87
C ASP A 34 -1.57 17.27 1.16
N THR A 35 -0.38 17.43 0.58
CA THR A 35 0.01 18.65 -0.15
C THR A 35 -0.44 18.66 -1.62
N MET A 36 -1.10 17.60 -2.10
CA MET A 36 -1.61 17.56 -3.47
C MET A 36 -2.60 18.72 -3.74
N PRO A 37 -2.51 19.39 -4.89
CA PRO A 37 -3.18 20.66 -5.12
C PRO A 37 -4.69 20.52 -5.38
N THR A 38 -5.14 19.35 -5.85
CA THR A 38 -6.56 19.08 -6.07
C THR A 38 -7.08 17.94 -5.19
N LYS A 39 -8.37 17.98 -4.85
CA LYS A 39 -9.02 16.91 -4.08
C LYS A 39 -8.93 15.55 -4.78
N GLN A 40 -9.06 15.52 -6.11
CA GLN A 40 -8.96 14.29 -6.89
C GLN A 40 -7.56 13.69 -6.80
N GLN A 41 -6.51 14.49 -7.05
CA GLN A 41 -5.12 14.02 -6.92
C GLN A 41 -4.78 13.55 -5.51
N ARG A 42 -5.29 14.24 -4.49
CA ARG A 42 -5.15 13.81 -3.09
C ARG A 42 -5.82 12.46 -2.86
N SER A 43 -7.05 12.28 -3.33
CA SER A 43 -7.79 11.02 -3.21
C SER A 43 -7.09 9.87 -3.93
N ASP A 44 -6.63 10.10 -5.16
CA ASP A 44 -5.92 9.10 -5.96
C ASP A 44 -4.59 8.71 -5.29
N CYS A 45 -3.86 9.70 -4.78
CA CYS A 45 -2.61 9.49 -4.04
C CYS A 45 -2.85 8.62 -2.79
N TRP A 46 -3.85 8.98 -1.98
CA TRP A 46 -4.20 8.23 -0.78
C TRP A 46 -4.68 6.81 -1.08
N SER A 47 -5.49 6.64 -2.13
CA SER A 47 -5.94 5.32 -2.58
C SER A 47 -4.76 4.44 -2.99
N ASN A 48 -3.81 4.97 -3.75
CA ASN A 48 -2.64 4.22 -4.19
C ASN A 48 -1.74 3.79 -3.03
N ILE A 49 -1.47 4.69 -2.08
CA ILE A 49 -0.69 4.34 -0.88
C ILE A 49 -1.42 3.25 -0.08
N MET A 50 -2.72 3.42 0.15
CA MET A 50 -3.49 2.45 0.92
C MET A 50 -3.46 1.06 0.28
N SER A 51 -3.66 0.98 -1.05
CA SER A 51 -3.57 -0.28 -1.79
C SER A 51 -2.19 -0.92 -1.66
N SER A 52 -1.12 -0.12 -1.83
CA SER A 52 0.26 -0.63 -1.71
C SER A 52 0.57 -1.11 -0.29
N GLU A 53 0.15 -0.39 0.74
CA GLU A 53 0.39 -0.77 2.13
C GLU A 53 -0.33 -2.07 2.50
N MET A 54 -1.57 -2.23 2.05
CA MET A 54 -2.34 -3.45 2.26
C MET A 54 -1.72 -4.65 1.52
N GLU A 55 -1.29 -4.45 0.28
CA GLU A 55 -0.58 -5.47 -0.50
C GLU A 55 0.69 -5.93 0.22
N GLN A 56 1.52 -5.00 0.69
CA GLN A 56 2.72 -5.35 1.45
C GLN A 56 2.41 -6.07 2.77
N ALA A 57 1.30 -5.74 3.43
CA ALA A 57 0.88 -6.46 4.62
C ALA A 57 0.50 -7.92 4.31
N GLU A 58 -0.18 -8.16 3.19
CA GLU A 58 -0.51 -9.49 2.69
C GLU A 58 0.74 -10.27 2.27
N GLU A 59 1.67 -9.63 1.55
CA GLU A 59 2.96 -10.24 1.20
C GLU A 59 3.76 -10.66 2.43
N TYR A 60 3.73 -9.85 3.50
CA TYR A 60 4.43 -10.20 4.73
C TYR A 60 3.77 -11.41 5.43
N GLU A 61 2.43 -11.49 5.44
CA GLU A 61 1.74 -12.72 5.89
C GLU A 61 2.18 -13.92 5.04
N ILE A 62 2.20 -13.80 3.71
CA ILE A 62 2.61 -14.87 2.81
C ILE A 62 4.03 -15.36 3.12
N ALA A 63 4.98 -14.45 3.34
CA ALA A 63 6.37 -14.79 3.70
C ALA A 63 6.44 -15.58 5.02
N VAL A 64 5.63 -15.21 6.01
CA VAL A 64 5.51 -15.92 7.28
C VAL A 64 4.97 -17.33 7.07
N PHE A 65 3.90 -17.49 6.28
CA PHE A 65 3.28 -18.79 6.03
C PHE A 65 4.18 -19.71 5.21
N GLY A 66 4.95 -19.16 4.25
CA GLY A 66 5.94 -19.88 3.45
C GLY A 66 7.14 -20.39 4.28
N THR A 67 7.38 -19.83 5.46
CA THR A 67 8.50 -20.22 6.32
C THR A 67 8.13 -21.40 7.21
N ARG A 68 8.73 -22.57 6.98
CA ARG A 68 8.51 -23.80 7.77
C ARG A 68 8.94 -23.69 9.23
N ARG A 69 9.89 -22.79 9.54
CA ARG A 69 10.44 -22.59 10.89
C ARG A 69 9.52 -21.81 11.82
N VAL A 70 8.53 -21.09 11.28
CA VAL A 70 7.57 -20.34 12.08
C VAL A 70 6.53 -21.32 12.63
N PRO A 71 6.34 -21.40 13.97
CA PRO A 71 5.31 -22.26 14.55
C PRO A 71 3.90 -21.85 14.12
N GLU A 72 2.99 -22.81 13.98
CA GLU A 72 1.62 -22.56 13.52
C GLU A 72 0.87 -21.55 14.40
N ALA A 73 1.09 -21.61 15.72
CA ALA A 73 0.51 -20.63 16.65
C ALA A 73 0.96 -19.18 16.35
N VAL A 74 2.19 -18.98 15.86
CA VAL A 74 2.69 -17.66 15.47
C VAL A 74 2.10 -17.25 14.13
N LYS A 75 1.98 -18.18 13.16
CA LYS A 75 1.31 -17.91 11.88
C LYS A 75 -0.13 -17.46 12.09
N GLN A 76 -0.86 -18.14 12.97
CA GLN A 76 -2.23 -17.76 13.29
C GLN A 76 -2.32 -16.39 13.97
N GLN A 77 -1.38 -16.06 14.87
CA GLN A 77 -1.31 -14.71 15.45
C GLN A 77 -1.10 -13.63 14.38
N VAL A 78 -0.20 -13.87 13.42
CA VAL A 78 0.04 -12.94 12.30
C VAL A 78 -1.20 -12.78 11.44
N ARG A 79 -1.83 -13.89 11.02
CA ARG A 79 -3.08 -13.87 10.24
C ARG A 79 -4.18 -13.09 10.95
N THR A 80 -4.45 -13.43 12.21
CA THR A 80 -5.48 -12.76 13.00
C THR A 80 -5.17 -11.27 13.16
N LYS A 81 -3.89 -10.89 13.33
CA LYS A 81 -3.54 -9.47 13.40
C LYS A 81 -3.77 -8.76 12.07
N ARG A 82 -3.46 -9.40 10.93
CA ARG A 82 -3.74 -8.86 9.58
C ARG A 82 -5.24 -8.69 9.34
N GLU A 83 -6.04 -9.71 9.63
CA GLU A 83 -7.50 -9.69 9.49
C GLU A 83 -8.15 -8.59 10.33
N ASN A 84 -7.56 -8.26 11.48
CA ASN A 84 -8.06 -7.24 12.38
C ASN A 84 -7.61 -5.81 12.04
N ILE A 85 -6.73 -5.56 11.05
CA ILE A 85 -6.27 -4.21 10.70
C ILE A 85 -7.47 -3.28 10.47
N ALA A 86 -8.42 -3.70 9.62
CA ALA A 86 -9.60 -2.90 9.28
C ALA A 86 -10.50 -2.62 10.49
N LEU A 87 -10.71 -3.64 11.33
CA LEU A 87 -11.54 -3.52 12.54
C LEU A 87 -10.86 -2.63 13.60
N ASP A 88 -9.55 -2.78 13.78
CA ASP A 88 -8.76 -1.96 14.70
C ASP A 88 -8.77 -0.50 14.24
N ALA A 89 -8.60 -0.24 12.94
CA ALA A 89 -8.62 1.10 12.37
C ALA A 89 -10.02 1.73 12.45
N ASP A 90 -11.12 1.02 12.15
CA ASP A 90 -12.47 1.57 12.27
C ASP A 90 -12.83 1.96 13.71
N ARG A 91 -12.28 1.26 14.70
CA ARG A 91 -12.49 1.56 16.12
C ARG A 91 -11.64 2.73 16.63
N GLN A 92 -10.41 2.87 16.13
CA GLN A 92 -9.39 3.74 16.74
C GLN A 92 -9.11 5.00 15.93
N CYS A 93 -9.39 5.00 14.64
CA CYS A 93 -9.14 6.15 13.79
C CYS A 93 -10.32 7.11 13.75
N PRO A 94 -10.06 8.43 13.78
CA PRO A 94 -11.12 9.41 13.54
C PRO A 94 -11.72 9.21 12.15
N LYS A 95 -13.03 9.39 12.03
CA LYS A 95 -13.72 9.29 10.74
C LYS A 95 -13.55 10.60 9.98
N ALA A 96 -13.08 10.50 8.74
CA ALA A 96 -13.09 11.61 7.80
C ALA A 96 -14.54 11.97 7.41
N SER A 97 -14.73 13.06 6.67
CA SER A 97 -16.06 13.56 6.25
C SER A 97 -16.90 12.55 5.46
N GLY A 98 -16.30 11.48 4.95
CA GLY A 98 -16.98 10.38 4.25
C GLY A 98 -17.36 9.17 5.13
N GLY A 99 -17.16 9.24 6.45
CA GLY A 99 -17.47 8.15 7.38
C GLY A 99 -16.45 7.00 7.42
N TYR A 100 -15.44 7.06 6.55
CA TYR A 100 -14.29 6.14 6.55
C TYR A 100 -13.22 6.62 7.53
N PRO A 101 -12.41 5.70 8.11
CA PRO A 101 -11.23 6.04 8.89
C PRO A 101 -10.31 7.00 8.14
N ASP A 102 -9.69 7.92 8.88
CA ASP A 102 -8.59 8.73 8.38
C ASP A 102 -7.48 7.84 7.79
N THR A 103 -7.09 8.12 6.54
CA THR A 103 -6.19 7.25 5.77
C THR A 103 -4.80 7.17 6.40
N ALA A 104 -4.29 8.29 6.96
CA ALA A 104 -3.00 8.31 7.62
C ALA A 104 -3.03 7.44 8.89
N CYS A 105 -4.09 7.55 9.69
CA CYS A 105 -4.29 6.67 10.84
C CYS A 105 -4.40 5.20 10.43
N TYR A 106 -5.12 4.88 9.35
CA TYR A 106 -5.26 3.50 8.89
C TYR A 106 -3.90 2.91 8.47
N ILE A 107 -3.05 3.69 7.78
CA ILE A 107 -1.69 3.25 7.42
C ILE A 107 -0.84 2.96 8.65
N ASP A 108 -0.99 3.73 9.73
CA ASP A 108 -0.31 3.44 11.00
C ASP A 108 -0.71 2.07 11.58
N HIS A 109 -1.97 1.65 11.44
CA HIS A 109 -2.39 0.29 11.80
C HIS A 109 -1.73 -0.80 10.95
N ILE A 110 -1.51 -0.54 9.67
CA ILE A 110 -0.77 -1.46 8.78
C ILE A 110 0.70 -1.53 9.21
N GLN A 111 1.33 -0.40 9.53
CA GLN A 111 2.71 -0.36 10.00
C GLN A 111 2.89 -1.09 11.34
N LYS A 112 1.95 -0.93 12.28
CA LYS A 112 1.91 -1.71 13.52
C LYS A 112 1.80 -3.21 13.27
N PHE A 113 1.06 -3.63 12.23
CA PHE A 113 1.04 -5.03 11.81
C PHE A 113 2.42 -5.49 11.31
N LYS A 114 3.08 -4.71 10.45
CA LYS A 114 4.42 -5.04 9.94
C LYS A 114 5.44 -5.16 11.07
N ASP A 115 5.42 -4.23 12.04
CA ASP A 115 6.24 -4.29 13.26
C ASP A 115 5.97 -5.53 14.11
N PHE A 116 4.70 -5.82 14.38
CA PHE A 116 4.30 -7.02 15.11
C PHE A 116 4.81 -8.29 14.43
N THR A 117 4.65 -8.38 13.11
CA THR A 117 5.08 -9.53 12.32
C THR A 117 6.59 -9.72 12.42
N TYR A 118 7.37 -8.67 12.24
CA TYR A 118 8.83 -8.71 12.42
C TYR A 118 9.22 -9.19 13.83
N GLN A 119 8.65 -8.61 14.88
CA GLN A 119 8.95 -8.97 16.26
C GLN A 119 8.67 -10.45 16.55
N LYS A 120 7.60 -11.01 15.97
CA LYS A 120 7.22 -12.40 16.17
C LYS A 120 8.05 -13.37 15.35
N THR A 121 8.53 -12.95 14.17
CA THR A 121 9.00 -13.89 13.14
C THR A 121 10.46 -13.76 12.73
N SER A 122 11.13 -12.65 13.07
CA SER A 122 12.55 -12.41 12.75
C SER A 122 13.47 -13.54 13.23
N LYS A 123 13.26 -14.04 14.44
CA LYS A 123 14.00 -15.18 15.01
C LYS A 123 13.81 -16.51 14.27
N TYR A 124 12.80 -16.63 13.42
CA TYR A 124 12.55 -17.81 12.60
C TYR A 124 13.10 -17.68 11.16
N GLY A 125 13.76 -16.56 10.85
CA GLY A 125 14.39 -16.31 9.55
C GLY A 125 13.44 -15.73 8.50
N VAL A 126 12.30 -15.16 8.91
CA VAL A 126 11.46 -14.37 8.00
C VAL A 126 12.16 -13.03 7.74
N PRO A 127 12.27 -12.57 6.48
CA PRO A 127 12.85 -11.27 6.15
C PRO A 127 12.16 -10.10 6.88
N ASP A 128 12.90 -9.04 7.17
CA ASP A 128 12.32 -7.76 7.60
C ASP A 128 11.70 -7.09 6.36
N MET A 129 10.37 -7.00 6.34
CA MET A 129 9.59 -6.42 5.23
C MET A 129 8.88 -5.13 5.65
N ARG A 130 9.31 -4.50 6.75
CA ARG A 130 8.67 -3.28 7.26
C ARG A 130 8.85 -2.05 6.35
N LEU A 131 9.92 -2.05 5.56
CA LEU A 131 10.31 -0.94 4.69
C LEU A 131 10.17 -1.26 3.20
N ASN A 132 9.47 -2.35 2.85
CA ASN A 132 9.26 -2.73 1.45
C ASN A 132 8.36 -1.75 0.71
#